data_AF-V2XY74-F1
#
_entry.id   AF-V2XY74-F1
#
_cell.length_a   1.000
_cell.length_b   1.000
_cell.length_c   1.000
_cell.angle_alpha   90.00
_cell.angle_beta   90.00
_cell.angle_gamma   90.00
#
_symmetry.space_group_name_H-M   'P 1'
#
loop_
_entity.id
_entity.type
_entity.pdbx_description
1 polymer ?
#
loop_
_entity_poly.entity_id
_entity_poly.type
_entity_poly.pdbx_seq_one_letter_code
_entity_poly.pdbx_strand_id
1 'polypeptide(L)' 'MNFKNFLLQAKDGSKEAEENILMLYKPLLLKESIRYGVFDEDLYQELCITLIKCIRKFRIYDK' A
#
# COMPACT_ATOMS: atom_id res chain seq x y z
N MET A 1 11.15 4.23 -13.87
CA MET A 1 10.33 3.01 -13.74
C MET A 1 8.85 3.39 -13.79
N ASN A 2 8.00 2.60 -14.46
CA ASN A 2 6.57 2.89 -14.61
C ASN A 2 5.80 2.35 -13.39
N PHE A 3 4.99 3.19 -12.73
CA PHE A 3 4.15 2.79 -11.58
C PHE A 3 3.27 1.57 -11.89
N LYS A 4 2.77 1.45 -13.13
CA LYS A 4 1.98 0.29 -13.58
C LYS A 4 2.76 -1.03 -13.44
N ASN A 5 4.05 -1.02 -13.74
CA ASN A 5 4.88 -2.24 -13.64
C ASN A 5 5.10 -2.63 -12.17
N PHE A 6 5.29 -1.65 -11.27
CA PHE A 6 5.36 -1.92 -9.84
C PHE A 6 4.03 -2.45 -9.29
N LEU A 7 2.91 -1.87 -9.72
CA LEU A 7 1.58 -2.32 -9.33
C LEU A 7 1.31 -3.76 -9.76
N LEU A 8 1.71 -4.13 -10.98
CA LEU A 8 1.61 -5.51 -11.48
C LEU A 8 2.48 -6.47 -10.66
N GLN A 9 3.74 -6.11 -10.40
CA GLN A 9 4.64 -6.95 -9.60
C GLN A 9 4.15 -7.13 -8.16
N ALA A 10 3.65 -6.06 -7.53
CA ALA A 10 3.08 -6.13 -6.19
C ALA A 10 1.79 -6.97 -6.17
N LYS A 11 0.97 -6.88 -7.22
CA LYS A 11 -0.21 -7.71 -7.39
C LYS A 11 0.13 -9.21 -7.46
N ASP A 12 1.25 -9.55 -8.13
CA ASP A 12 1.77 -10.92 -8.22
C ASP A 12 2.52 -11.39 -6.94
N GLY A 13 2.59 -10.54 -5.91
CA GLY A 13 3.16 -10.89 -4.60
C GLY A 13 4.67 -10.63 -4.47
N SER A 14 5.26 -9.83 -5.35
CA SER A 14 6.65 -9.39 -5.20
C SER A 14 6.78 -8.51 -3.94
N LYS A 15 7.50 -9.01 -2.93
CA LYS A 15 7.73 -8.29 -1.67
C LYS A 15 8.42 -6.94 -1.88
N GLU A 16 9.40 -6.89 -2.76
CA GLU A 16 10.11 -5.65 -3.09
C GLU A 16 9.14 -4.61 -3.70
N ALA A 17 8.24 -5.04 -4.57
CA ALA A 17 7.25 -4.14 -5.15
C ALA A 17 6.20 -3.70 -4.13
N GLU A 18 5.75 -4.59 -3.24
CA GLU A 18 4.85 -4.27 -2.13
C GLU A 18 5.48 -3.24 -1.18
N GLU A 19 6.73 -3.44 -0.77
CA GLU A 19 7.50 -2.52 0.09
C GLU A 19 7.67 -1.15 -0.57
N ASN A 20 8.02 -1.10 -1.86
CA ASN A 20 8.15 0.16 -2.60
C ASN A 20 6.83 0.93 -2.65
N ILE A 21 5.70 0.25 -2.85
CA ILE A 21 4.38 0.91 -2.82
C ILE A 21 4.04 1.39 -1.41
N LEU A 22 4.32 0.60 -0.37
CA LEU A 22 4.11 1.03 1.02
C LEU A 22 4.96 2.26 1.35
N MET A 23 6.22 2.33 0.89
CA MET A 23 7.05 3.52 1.06
C MET A 23 6.48 4.74 0.35
N LEU A 24 5.95 4.58 -0.87
CA LEU A 24 5.32 5.66 -1.62
C LEU A 24 4.10 6.25 -0.89
N TYR A 25 3.28 5.39 -0.30
CA TYR A 25 2.06 5.79 0.42
C TYR A 25 2.27 6.04 1.92
N LYS A 26 3.48 5.83 2.46
CA LYS A 26 3.80 5.96 3.89
C LYS A 26 3.32 7.28 4.51
N PRO A 27 3.48 8.46 3.89
CA PRO A 27 3.00 9.71 4.47
C PRO A 27 1.47 9.73 4.67
N LEU A 28 0.72 9.16 3.71
CA LEU A 28 -0.73 9.07 3.80
C LEU A 28 -1.15 8.05 4.87
N LEU A 29 -0.53 6.87 4.87
CA LEU A 29 -0.82 5.82 5.85
C LEU A 29 -0.57 6.33 7.28
N LEU A 30 0.57 6.98 7.53
CA LEU A 30 0.87 7.59 8.84
C LEU A 30 -0.16 8.65 9.24
N LYS A 31 -0.56 9.52 8.32
CA LYS A 31 -1.55 10.57 8.59
C LYS A 31 -2.89 9.97 9.03
N GLU A 32 -3.37 8.96 8.32
CA GLU A 32 -4.66 8.32 8.59
C GLU A 32 -4.62 7.41 9.84
N SER A 33 -3.43 7.03 10.30
CA SER A 33 -3.21 6.31 11.56
C SER A 33 -3.19 7.19 12.80
N ILE A 34 -3.28 8.51 12.68
CA ILE A 34 -3.33 9.41 13.83
C ILE A 34 -4.79 9.56 14.30
N ARG A 35 -5.08 9.08 15.51
CA ARG A 35 -6.39 9.20 16.16
C ARG A 35 -6.25 10.09 17.39
N TYR A 36 -7.04 11.17 17.44
CA TYR A 36 -6.99 12.13 18.55
C TYR A 36 -5.59 12.68 18.84
N GLY A 37 -4.77 12.88 17.81
CA GLY A 37 -3.40 13.37 17.92
C GLY A 37 -2.36 12.33 18.36
N VAL A 38 -2.78 11.08 18.57
CA VAL A 38 -1.90 9.96 18.95
C VAL A 38 -1.75 9.03 17.76
N PHE A 39 -0.52 8.58 17.52
CA PHE A 39 -0.24 7.57 16.51
C PHE A 39 -0.71 6.19 16.99
N ASP A 40 -1.57 5.56 16.21
CA ASP A 40 -2.06 4.20 16.45
C ASP A 40 -1.28 3.23 15.54
N GLU A 41 -0.34 2.50 16.15
CA GLU A 41 0.53 1.55 15.47
C GLU A 41 -0.26 0.39 14.83
N ASP A 42 -1.29 -0.10 15.52
CA ASP A 42 -2.12 -1.21 15.03
C ASP A 42 -2.95 -0.76 13.83
N LEU A 43 -3.51 0.45 13.88
CA LEU A 43 -4.21 1.05 12.75
C LEU A 43 -3.26 1.24 11.56
N TYR A 44 -2.02 1.67 11.78
CA TYR A 44 -1.02 1.78 10.71
C TYR A 44 -0.72 0.43 10.06
N GLN A 45 -0.51 -0.62 10.85
CA GLN A 45 -0.29 -1.96 10.33
C GLN A 45 -1.49 -2.47 9.54
N GLU A 46 -2.71 -2.26 10.03
CA GLU A 46 -3.94 -2.65 9.33
C GLU A 46 -4.13 -1.88 8.02
N LEU A 47 -3.80 -0.59 7.97
CA LEU A 47 -3.83 0.20 6.73
C LEU A 47 -2.80 -0.33 5.71
N CYS A 48 -1.59 -0.67 6.16
CA CYS A 48 -0.57 -1.28 5.30
C CYS A 48 -1.06 -2.61 4.71
N ILE A 49 -1.58 -3.51 5.56
CA ILE A 49 -2.12 -4.81 5.14
C ILE A 49 -3.29 -4.62 4.17
N THR A 50 -4.18 -3.68 4.46
CA THR A 50 -5.34 -3.37 3.63
C THR A 50 -4.92 -2.87 2.25
N LEU A 51 -3.95 -1.96 2.16
CA LEU A 51 -3.42 -1.48 0.89
C LEU A 51 -2.90 -2.63 0.01
N ILE A 52 -2.10 -3.54 0.57
CA ILE A 52 -1.59 -4.71 -0.16
C ILE A 52 -2.73 -5.64 -0.61
N LYS A 53 -3.70 -5.92 0.27
CA LYS A 53 -4.90 -6.71 -0.08
C LYS A 53 -5.68 -6.06 -1.24
N CYS A 54 -5.82 -4.74 -1.23
CA CYS A 54 -6.48 -3.99 -2.30
C CYS A 54 -5.71 -4.09 -3.62
N ILE A 55 -4.39 -3.92 -3.61
CA ILE A 55 -3.53 -4.04 -4.80
C ILE A 55 -3.65 -5.42 -5.44
N ARG A 56 -3.55 -6.48 -4.63
CA ARG A 56 -3.68 -7.87 -5.10
C ARG A 56 -5.05 -8.12 -5.75
N LYS A 57 -6.13 -7.52 -5.23
CA LYS A 57 -7.50 -7.64 -5.77
C LYS A 57 -7.81 -6.67 -6.92
N PHE A 58 -7.04 -5.61 -7.09
CA PHE A 58 -7.30 -4.55 -8.07
C PHE A 58 -7.29 -5.10 -9.50
N ARG A 59 -8.31 -4.78 -10.30
CA ARG A 59 -8.41 -5.20 -11.71
C ARG A 59 -7.81 -4.12 -12.59
N ILE A 60 -6.77 -4.47 -13.34
CA ILE A 60 -6.14 -3.60 -14.33
C ILE A 60 -6.75 -3.97 -15.68
N TYR A 61 -7.37 -2.99 -16.34
CA TYR A 61 -7.86 -3.12 -17.70
C TYR A 61 -6.84 -2.49 -18.63
N ASP A 62 -6.33 -3.24 -19.58
CA ASP A 62 -5.58 -2.67 -20.70
C ASP A 62 -6.60 -2.07 -21.69
N LYS A 63 -6.43 -0.77 -21.98
CA LYS A 63 -7.14 -0.09 -23.07
C LYS A 63 -6.30 -0.17 -24.33
#